data_AF-A0A168QTR5-F1
#
_entry.id   AF-A0A168QTR5-F1
#
_cell.length_a   1.000
_cell.length_b   1.000
_cell.length_c   1.000
_cell.angle_alpha   90.00
_cell.angle_beta   90.00
_cell.angle_gamma   90.00
#
_symmetry.space_group_name_H-M   'P 1'
#
loop_
_entity.id
_entity.type
_entity.pdbx_description
1 polymer ?
#
loop_
_entity_poly.entity_id
_entity_poly.type
_entity_poly.pdbx_seq_one_letter_code
_entity_poly.pdbx_strand_id
1 'polypeptide(L)'
;MQWYKDFANQITQVFNESQRVIATFPSPHNIKGLAYLSTFDAQEEESSKNYICYLLPFWLKELIPLKEEDYVKLSVGNVFAMLYFFIQDDIMDSKSTLDRDQIPLANLFHMQFLEIYRSYFPSDSPFWDYFHQYIIEWTDSVSNEHQQDYFQTNLVMTARKASPLKLSSTGALVLSGQSELIPSLSDFIDHVLITLQMSDDWIDWQDDWADGSYNGLLSMIQAENGREGALSLDHIKNAIYVRGIMKRYTEIASANHTYIQKLTLNIPYLASFHETLVEHLIKDANLIEKDKLLQEKGGLHYWLSKNMI
;
A
#
# COMPACT_ATOMS: atom_id res chain seq x y z
N MET A 1 14.82 4.87 -7.93
CA MET A 1 15.59 4.52 -6.72
C MET A 1 16.20 3.14 -6.85
N GLN A 2 17.21 2.81 -6.01
CA GLN A 2 17.91 1.52 -6.08
C GLN A 2 17.02 0.34 -5.64
N TRP A 3 16.08 0.57 -4.71
CA TRP A 3 15.26 -0.46 -4.06
C TRP A 3 14.33 -1.30 -4.96
N TYR A 4 14.02 -0.85 -6.19
CA TYR A 4 13.35 -1.69 -7.20
C TYR A 4 14.26 -2.04 -8.38
N LYS A 5 15.23 -1.18 -8.71
CA LYS A 5 16.13 -1.39 -9.86
C LYS A 5 17.00 -2.63 -9.68
N ASP A 6 17.44 -2.90 -8.45
CA ASP A 6 18.22 -4.09 -8.11
C ASP A 6 17.45 -5.40 -8.32
N PHE A 7 16.11 -5.32 -8.37
CA PHE A 7 15.22 -6.49 -8.41
C PHE A 7 14.48 -6.62 -9.75
N ALA A 8 14.89 -5.91 -10.80
CA ALA A 8 14.20 -5.95 -12.09
C ALA A 8 14.02 -7.37 -12.66
N ASN A 9 15.05 -8.22 -12.49
CA ASN A 9 14.99 -9.62 -12.91
C ASN A 9 14.00 -10.43 -12.07
N GLN A 10 13.99 -10.22 -10.75
CA GLN A 10 13.08 -10.89 -9.81
C GLN A 10 11.63 -10.48 -10.07
N ILE A 11 11.37 -9.20 -10.32
CA ILE A 11 10.04 -8.70 -10.70
C ILE A 11 9.57 -9.42 -11.97
N THR A 12 10.41 -9.41 -13.01
CA THR A 12 10.10 -10.08 -14.28
C THR A 12 9.80 -11.57 -14.07
N GLN A 13 10.59 -12.25 -13.24
CA GLN A 13 10.37 -13.64 -12.92
C GLN A 13 9.03 -13.87 -12.22
N VAL A 14 8.72 -13.10 -11.17
CA VAL A 14 7.47 -13.23 -10.40
C VAL A 14 6.24 -13.03 -11.28
N PHE A 15 6.25 -12.01 -12.15
CA PHE A 15 5.14 -11.76 -13.07
C PHE A 15 5.01 -12.85 -14.13
N ASN A 16 6.11 -13.32 -14.71
CA ASN A 16 6.08 -14.44 -15.67
C ASN A 16 5.54 -15.74 -15.05
N GLU A 17 5.92 -16.04 -13.81
CA GLU A 17 5.39 -17.19 -13.06
C GLU A 17 3.88 -17.03 -12.80
N SER A 18 3.46 -15.85 -12.35
CA SER A 18 2.05 -15.53 -12.08
C SER A 18 1.20 -15.63 -13.35
N GLN A 19 1.66 -15.05 -14.46
CA GLN A 19 1.01 -15.15 -15.78
C GLN A 19 0.87 -16.60 -16.23
N ARG A 20 1.91 -17.42 -16.05
CA ARG A 20 1.85 -18.84 -16.42
C ARG A 20 0.77 -19.59 -15.65
N VAL A 21 0.65 -19.35 -14.35
CA VAL A 21 -0.40 -19.96 -13.52
C VAL A 21 -1.79 -19.48 -13.96
N ILE A 22 -1.98 -18.17 -14.13
CA ILE A 22 -3.27 -17.59 -14.55
C ILE A 22 -3.70 -18.10 -15.93
N ALA A 23 -2.76 -18.30 -16.86
CA ALA A 23 -3.04 -18.84 -18.18
C ALA A 23 -3.69 -20.24 -18.15
N THR A 24 -3.54 -20.99 -17.05
CA THR A 24 -4.17 -22.31 -16.86
C THR A 24 -5.60 -22.25 -16.32
N PHE A 25 -6.09 -21.08 -15.92
CA PHE A 25 -7.44 -20.92 -15.40
C PHE A 25 -8.52 -21.23 -16.45
N PRO A 26 -9.72 -21.67 -16.04
CA PRO A 26 -10.80 -21.92 -16.98
C PRO A 26 -11.29 -20.61 -17.63
N SER A 27 -11.53 -20.63 -18.95
CA SER A 27 -12.13 -19.50 -19.68
C SER A 27 -13.49 -19.09 -19.06
N PRO A 28 -13.79 -17.78 -18.92
CA PRO A 28 -13.01 -16.63 -19.38
C PRO A 28 -11.94 -16.11 -18.40
N HIS A 29 -11.74 -16.77 -17.25
CA HIS A 29 -10.93 -16.27 -16.14
C HIS A 29 -9.43 -16.23 -16.43
N ASN A 30 -8.92 -17.02 -17.37
CA ASN A 30 -7.54 -16.89 -17.83
C ASN A 30 -7.31 -15.52 -18.50
N ILE A 31 -8.20 -15.13 -19.42
CA ILE A 31 -8.10 -13.85 -20.15
C ILE A 31 -8.33 -12.70 -19.18
N LYS A 32 -9.40 -12.76 -18.37
CA LYS A 32 -9.72 -11.72 -17.38
C LYS A 32 -8.63 -11.59 -16.32
N GLY A 33 -8.09 -12.70 -15.83
CA GLY A 33 -7.01 -12.70 -14.84
C GLY A 33 -5.71 -12.13 -15.39
N LEU A 34 -5.36 -12.43 -16.64
CA LEU A 34 -4.16 -11.83 -17.27
C LEU A 34 -4.34 -10.33 -17.48
N ALA A 35 -5.52 -9.90 -17.92
CA ALA A 35 -5.84 -8.48 -18.04
C ALA A 35 -5.75 -7.78 -16.69
N TYR A 36 -6.33 -8.37 -15.63
CA TYR A 36 -6.27 -7.83 -14.28
C TYR A 36 -4.84 -7.80 -13.72
N LEU A 37 -4.02 -8.83 -13.93
CA LEU A 37 -2.62 -8.79 -13.51
C LEU A 37 -1.82 -7.68 -14.21
N SER A 38 -2.11 -7.40 -15.49
CA SER A 38 -1.37 -6.40 -16.27
C SER A 38 -1.52 -4.97 -15.74
N THR A 39 -2.61 -4.64 -15.04
CA THR A 39 -2.78 -3.32 -14.41
C THR A 39 -1.80 -3.06 -13.26
N PHE A 40 -1.19 -4.13 -12.74
CA PHE A 40 -0.20 -4.08 -11.66
C PHE A 40 1.22 -4.41 -12.13
N ASP A 41 1.41 -4.72 -13.41
CA ASP A 41 2.71 -5.08 -13.95
C ASP A 41 3.63 -3.86 -13.98
N ALA A 42 4.69 -3.91 -13.18
CA ALA A 42 5.64 -2.81 -13.02
C ALA A 42 6.36 -2.42 -14.33
N GLN A 43 6.25 -3.23 -15.39
CA GLN A 43 6.79 -2.95 -16.73
C GLN A 43 5.87 -2.07 -17.57
N GLU A 44 4.58 -1.96 -17.23
CA GLU A 44 3.60 -1.13 -17.93
C GLU A 44 3.64 0.32 -17.42
N GLU A 45 3.60 1.29 -18.34
CA GLU A 45 3.73 2.73 -18.00
C GLU A 45 2.57 3.25 -17.14
N GLU A 46 1.37 2.68 -17.29
CA GLU A 46 0.14 3.08 -16.59
C GLU A 46 -0.22 2.18 -15.39
N SER A 47 0.72 1.34 -14.90
CA SER A 47 0.46 0.41 -13.80
C SER A 47 0.36 1.08 -12.42
N SER A 48 -0.52 0.56 -11.56
CA SER A 48 -0.53 0.85 -10.13
C SER A 48 0.59 0.08 -9.44
N LYS A 49 1.70 0.77 -9.22
CA LYS A 49 2.98 0.19 -8.79
C LYS A 49 2.98 -0.21 -7.31
N ASN A 50 2.50 -1.41 -7.03
CA ASN A 50 2.43 -2.00 -5.70
C ASN A 50 3.70 -2.78 -5.33
N TYR A 51 4.87 -2.12 -5.43
CA TYR A 51 6.19 -2.76 -5.31
C TYR A 51 6.36 -3.62 -4.07
N ILE A 52 5.87 -3.15 -2.92
CA ILE A 52 5.98 -3.87 -1.66
C ILE A 52 5.25 -5.23 -1.70
N CYS A 53 4.18 -5.38 -2.48
CA CYS A 53 3.45 -6.65 -2.61
C CYS A 53 4.31 -7.76 -3.24
N TYR A 54 5.18 -7.46 -4.20
CA TYR A 54 6.01 -8.48 -4.85
C TYR A 54 7.49 -8.40 -4.49
N LEU A 55 7.96 -7.32 -3.87
CA LEU A 55 9.36 -7.19 -3.45
C LEU A 55 9.64 -7.49 -1.98
N LEU A 56 8.62 -7.50 -1.12
CA LEU A 56 8.83 -7.69 0.32
C LEU A 56 9.69 -8.93 0.66
N PRO A 57 9.48 -10.13 0.08
CA PRO A 57 10.36 -11.27 0.36
C PRO A 57 11.83 -11.00 -0.01
N PHE A 58 12.07 -10.33 -1.14
CA PHE A 58 13.42 -10.05 -1.62
C PHE A 58 14.12 -8.98 -0.80
N TRP A 59 13.40 -7.99 -0.30
CA TRP A 59 13.94 -6.94 0.58
C TRP A 59 14.40 -7.47 1.93
N LEU A 60 13.94 -8.67 2.33
CA LEU A 60 14.31 -9.33 3.57
C LEU A 60 15.53 -10.27 3.43
N LYS A 61 16.14 -10.37 2.25
CA LYS A 61 17.26 -11.28 1.97
C LYS A 61 18.44 -11.17 2.94
N GLU A 62 18.75 -9.96 3.39
CA GLU A 62 19.84 -9.71 4.35
C GLU A 62 19.51 -10.19 5.77
N LEU A 63 18.22 -10.27 6.11
CA LEU A 63 17.74 -10.68 7.42
C LEU A 63 17.41 -12.19 7.47
N ILE A 64 16.92 -12.74 6.36
CA ILE A 64 16.31 -14.06 6.31
C ILE A 64 17.04 -14.90 5.27
N PRO A 65 17.89 -15.87 5.62
CA PRO A 65 18.57 -16.69 4.63
C PRO A 65 17.63 -17.80 4.10
N LEU A 66 17.05 -17.60 2.91
CA LEU A 66 16.31 -18.62 2.16
C LEU A 66 16.99 -18.93 0.82
N LYS A 67 16.53 -19.99 0.15
CA LYS A 67 16.94 -20.26 -1.23
C LYS A 67 16.26 -19.27 -2.18
N GLU A 68 16.88 -19.00 -3.33
CA GLU A 68 16.32 -18.07 -4.32
C GLU A 68 14.91 -18.47 -4.77
N GLU A 69 14.68 -19.78 -4.95
CA GLU A 69 13.37 -20.35 -5.31
C GLU A 69 12.27 -20.02 -4.30
N ASP A 70 12.61 -19.93 -3.02
CA ASP A 70 11.65 -19.67 -1.96
C ASP A 70 11.20 -18.20 -1.94
N TYR A 71 12.11 -17.24 -2.19
CA TYR A 71 11.70 -15.84 -2.30
C TYR A 71 10.77 -15.60 -3.48
N VAL A 72 11.07 -16.21 -4.64
CA VAL A 72 10.23 -16.11 -5.83
C VAL A 72 8.85 -16.68 -5.53
N LYS A 73 8.79 -17.89 -4.94
CA LYS A 73 7.52 -18.56 -4.68
C LYS A 73 6.68 -17.84 -3.61
N LEU A 74 7.30 -17.33 -2.54
CA LEU A 74 6.62 -16.48 -1.56
C LEU A 74 6.10 -15.18 -2.17
N SER A 75 6.88 -14.57 -3.07
CA SER A 75 6.48 -13.35 -3.78
C SER A 75 5.30 -13.61 -4.73
N VAL A 76 5.32 -14.69 -5.51
CA VAL A 76 4.17 -15.13 -6.34
C VAL A 76 2.94 -15.39 -5.47
N GLY A 77 3.12 -16.04 -4.31
CA GLY A 77 2.04 -16.22 -3.34
C GLY A 77 1.45 -14.90 -2.87
N ASN A 78 2.28 -13.89 -2.63
CA ASN A 78 1.83 -12.55 -2.24
C ASN A 78 1.15 -11.78 -3.38
N VAL A 79 1.57 -11.97 -4.63
CA VAL A 79 0.86 -11.44 -5.81
C VAL A 79 -0.56 -12.00 -5.88
N PHE A 80 -0.74 -13.32 -5.70
CA PHE A 80 -2.08 -13.91 -5.69
C PHE A 80 -2.92 -13.44 -4.50
N ALA A 81 -2.32 -13.24 -3.32
CA ALA A 81 -3.00 -12.63 -2.18
C ALA A 81 -3.45 -11.20 -2.50
N MET A 82 -2.55 -10.37 -3.02
CA MET A 82 -2.82 -8.99 -3.44
C MET A 82 -3.99 -8.92 -4.42
N LEU A 83 -3.94 -9.70 -5.52
CA LEU A 83 -5.02 -9.71 -6.51
C LEU A 83 -6.36 -10.16 -5.92
N TYR A 84 -6.35 -11.09 -4.97
CA TYR A 84 -7.55 -11.53 -4.27
C TYR A 84 -8.17 -10.42 -3.40
N PHE A 85 -7.35 -9.72 -2.60
CA PHE A 85 -7.84 -8.64 -1.73
C PHE A 85 -8.23 -7.39 -2.52
N PHE A 86 -7.49 -7.04 -3.57
CA PHE A 86 -7.87 -5.91 -4.42
C PHE A 86 -9.21 -6.12 -5.12
N ILE A 87 -9.53 -7.34 -5.59
CA ILE A 87 -10.87 -7.61 -6.10
C ILE A 87 -11.94 -7.42 -5.00
N GLN A 88 -11.65 -7.81 -3.75
CA GLN A 88 -12.61 -7.60 -2.66
C GLN A 88 -12.82 -6.12 -2.37
N ASP A 89 -11.75 -5.34 -2.31
CA ASP A 89 -11.81 -3.89 -2.10
C ASP A 89 -12.58 -3.22 -3.26
N ASP A 90 -12.23 -3.54 -4.52
CA ASP A 90 -12.93 -3.06 -5.73
C ASP A 90 -14.44 -3.35 -5.67
N ILE A 91 -14.83 -4.52 -5.15
CA ILE A 91 -16.24 -4.93 -5.00
C ILE A 91 -16.94 -4.15 -3.89
N MET A 92 -16.26 -3.88 -2.78
CA MET A 92 -16.81 -3.14 -1.64
C MET A 92 -16.98 -1.66 -1.98
N ASP A 93 -16.05 -1.09 -2.73
CA ASP A 93 -16.00 0.35 -3.05
C ASP A 93 -16.81 0.71 -4.31
N SER A 94 -17.06 -0.25 -5.21
CA SER A 94 -17.78 0.02 -6.44
C SER A 94 -19.24 0.40 -6.21
N LYS A 95 -19.58 1.63 -6.61
CA LYS A 95 -20.97 2.12 -6.73
C LYS A 95 -21.66 1.70 -8.03
N SER A 96 -20.94 1.02 -8.92
CA SER A 96 -21.38 0.69 -10.27
C SER A 96 -21.77 -0.79 -10.41
N THR A 97 -22.15 -1.22 -11.61
CA THR A 97 -22.48 -2.62 -11.87
C THR A 97 -21.24 -3.51 -11.74
N LEU A 98 -21.19 -4.29 -10.66
CA LEU A 98 -20.18 -5.33 -10.40
C LEU A 98 -20.00 -6.26 -11.61
N ASP A 99 -18.75 -6.46 -12.05
CA ASP A 99 -18.41 -7.54 -12.98
C ASP A 99 -18.55 -8.88 -12.24
N ARG A 100 -19.59 -9.65 -12.57
CA ARG A 100 -19.90 -10.91 -11.90
C ARG A 100 -18.77 -11.94 -11.99
N ASP A 101 -17.89 -11.81 -12.97
CA ASP A 101 -16.75 -12.72 -13.13
C ASP A 101 -15.58 -12.39 -12.18
N GLN A 102 -15.60 -11.23 -11.50
CA GLN A 102 -14.60 -10.90 -10.48
C GLN A 102 -14.67 -11.85 -9.27
N ILE A 103 -15.87 -12.26 -8.85
CA ILE A 103 -16.03 -13.15 -7.68
C ILE A 103 -15.42 -14.54 -7.94
N PRO A 104 -15.73 -15.25 -9.04
CA PRO A 104 -15.05 -16.51 -9.34
C PRO A 104 -13.55 -16.33 -9.60
N LEU A 105 -13.12 -15.22 -10.23
CA LEU A 105 -11.70 -14.92 -10.44
C LEU A 105 -10.96 -14.77 -9.11
N ALA A 106 -11.51 -14.01 -8.16
CA ALA A 106 -10.98 -13.85 -6.81
C ALA A 106 -10.80 -15.21 -6.11
N ASN A 107 -11.78 -16.11 -6.23
CA ASN A 107 -11.65 -17.47 -5.68
C ASN A 107 -10.50 -18.26 -6.30
N LEU A 108 -10.24 -18.12 -7.60
CA LEU A 108 -9.09 -18.76 -8.25
C LEU A 108 -7.77 -18.20 -7.72
N PHE A 109 -7.66 -16.88 -7.55
CA PHE A 109 -6.48 -16.26 -6.93
C PHE A 109 -6.27 -16.72 -5.49
N HIS A 110 -7.33 -16.74 -4.68
CA HIS A 110 -7.29 -17.23 -3.30
C HIS A 110 -6.84 -18.69 -3.22
N MET A 111 -7.33 -19.56 -4.11
CA MET A 111 -6.91 -20.95 -4.19
C MET A 111 -5.40 -21.08 -4.50
N GLN A 112 -4.89 -20.30 -5.47
CA GLN A 112 -3.47 -20.32 -5.82
C GLN A 112 -2.58 -19.80 -4.69
N PHE A 113 -2.99 -18.71 -4.06
CA PHE A 113 -2.36 -18.20 -2.84
C PHE A 113 -2.29 -19.32 -1.78
N LEU A 114 -3.41 -19.95 -1.41
CA LEU A 114 -3.41 -21.00 -0.40
C LEU A 114 -2.60 -22.23 -0.78
N GLU A 115 -2.60 -22.64 -2.06
CA GLU A 115 -1.81 -23.77 -2.55
C GLU A 115 -0.31 -23.54 -2.33
N ILE A 116 0.18 -22.34 -2.65
CA ILE A 116 1.57 -21.95 -2.43
C ILE A 116 1.94 -22.05 -0.95
N TYR A 117 1.17 -21.42 -0.06
CA TYR A 117 1.50 -21.41 1.37
C TYR A 117 1.34 -22.79 2.03
N ARG A 118 0.33 -23.58 1.65
CA ARG A 118 0.17 -24.97 2.14
C ARG A 118 1.29 -25.91 1.70
N SER A 119 1.97 -25.62 0.60
CA SER A 119 3.15 -26.40 0.20
C SER A 119 4.37 -26.17 1.10
N TYR A 120 4.38 -25.09 1.87
CA TYR A 120 5.43 -24.75 2.83
C TYR A 120 5.05 -25.08 4.28
N PHE A 121 3.80 -24.82 4.66
CA PHE A 121 3.38 -24.81 6.05
C PHE A 121 2.38 -25.94 6.32
N PRO A 122 2.73 -26.95 7.16
CA PRO A 122 1.77 -27.95 7.62
C PRO A 122 0.66 -27.29 8.44
N SER A 123 -0.44 -28.01 8.68
CA SER A 123 -1.63 -27.46 9.34
C SER A 123 -1.41 -26.98 10.77
N ASP A 124 -0.38 -27.47 11.45
CA ASP A 124 0.03 -27.10 12.81
C ASP A 124 1.13 -26.02 12.84
N SER A 125 1.49 -25.46 11.68
CA SER A 125 2.45 -24.37 11.60
C SER A 125 1.92 -23.09 12.26
N PRO A 126 2.74 -22.36 13.03
CA PRO A 126 2.34 -21.06 13.60
C PRO A 126 2.03 -20.00 12.53
N PHE A 127 2.43 -20.22 11.27
CA PHE A 127 2.06 -19.37 10.16
C PHE A 127 0.53 -19.15 10.06
N TRP A 128 -0.26 -20.20 10.32
CA TRP A 128 -1.71 -20.13 10.19
C TRP A 128 -2.39 -19.27 11.27
N ASP A 129 -1.78 -19.18 12.45
CA ASP A 129 -2.25 -18.28 13.51
C ASP A 129 -2.07 -16.81 13.10
N TYR A 130 -0.92 -16.47 12.51
CA TYR A 130 -0.68 -15.13 11.95
C TYR A 130 -1.57 -14.85 10.74
N PHE A 131 -1.78 -15.84 9.87
CA PHE A 131 -2.74 -15.69 8.76
C PHE A 131 -4.11 -15.33 9.29
N HIS A 132 -4.63 -16.07 10.27
CA HIS A 132 -5.91 -15.78 10.89
C HIS A 132 -5.96 -14.38 11.53
N GLN A 133 -4.90 -13.99 12.24
CA GLN A 133 -4.78 -12.64 12.82
C GLN A 133 -4.86 -11.55 11.73
N TYR A 134 -4.10 -11.67 10.64
CA TYR A 134 -4.08 -10.65 9.59
C TYR A 134 -5.42 -10.54 8.84
N ILE A 135 -6.15 -11.66 8.71
CA ILE A 135 -7.53 -11.62 8.18
C ILE A 135 -8.46 -10.87 9.13
N ILE A 136 -8.38 -11.11 10.44
CA ILE A 136 -9.18 -10.38 11.43
C ILE A 136 -8.85 -8.88 11.38
N GLU A 137 -7.57 -8.53 11.34
CA GLU A 137 -7.11 -7.13 11.25
C GLU A 137 -7.65 -6.45 9.99
N TRP A 138 -7.57 -7.12 8.84
CA TRP A 138 -8.12 -6.63 7.57
C TRP A 138 -9.64 -6.42 7.66
N THR A 139 -10.38 -7.44 8.09
CA THR A 139 -11.84 -7.38 8.20
C THR A 139 -12.30 -6.28 9.13
N ASP A 140 -11.65 -6.11 10.29
CA ASP A 140 -11.97 -5.04 11.24
C ASP A 140 -11.70 -3.66 10.62
N SER A 141 -10.58 -3.49 9.90
CA SER A 141 -10.22 -2.23 9.25
C SER A 141 -11.26 -1.83 8.18
N VAL A 142 -11.50 -2.69 7.20
CA VAL A 142 -12.37 -2.36 6.05
C VAL A 142 -13.86 -2.27 6.42
N SER A 143 -14.28 -2.97 7.48
CA SER A 143 -15.70 -2.91 7.91
C SER A 143 -16.03 -1.66 8.73
N ASN A 144 -15.06 -1.06 9.39
CA ASN A 144 -15.29 -0.02 10.39
C ASN A 144 -14.69 1.36 10.03
N GLU A 145 -13.91 1.49 8.96
CA GLU A 145 -13.28 2.75 8.56
C GLU A 145 -14.27 3.90 8.31
N HIS A 146 -15.50 3.62 7.89
CA HIS A 146 -16.54 4.64 7.75
C HIS A 146 -17.13 5.11 9.09
N GLN A 147 -16.98 4.34 10.17
CA GLN A 147 -17.55 4.64 11.48
C GLN A 147 -16.50 5.18 12.46
N GLN A 148 -15.24 4.76 12.31
CA GLN A 148 -14.15 5.13 13.19
C GLN A 148 -13.11 5.93 12.41
N ASP A 149 -12.84 7.14 12.89
CA ASP A 149 -11.79 7.99 12.33
C ASP A 149 -10.41 7.51 12.80
N TYR A 150 -9.91 6.46 12.14
CA TYR A 150 -8.66 5.79 12.49
C TYR A 150 -7.44 6.70 12.34
N PHE A 151 -7.48 7.64 11.40
CA PHE A 151 -6.36 8.55 11.18
C PHE A 151 -6.16 9.49 12.38
N GLN A 152 -7.26 9.89 13.04
CA GLN A 152 -7.19 10.69 14.27
C GLN A 152 -6.99 9.86 15.53
N THR A 153 -7.54 8.65 15.58
CA THR A 153 -7.63 7.88 16.84
C THR A 153 -6.55 6.80 16.99
N ASN A 154 -6.16 6.15 15.90
CA ASN A 154 -5.20 5.06 15.89
C ASN A 154 -4.63 4.83 14.48
N LEU A 155 -3.53 5.53 14.14
CA LEU A 155 -2.91 5.46 12.82
C LEU A 155 -2.55 4.04 12.38
N VAL A 156 -2.19 3.14 13.30
CA VAL A 156 -1.87 1.75 12.93
C VAL A 156 -3.09 1.04 12.32
N MET A 157 -4.30 1.41 12.71
CA MET A 157 -5.52 0.85 12.10
C MET A 157 -5.64 1.20 10.62
N THR A 158 -5.13 2.35 10.15
CA THR A 158 -5.19 2.70 8.73
C THR A 158 -4.28 1.80 7.88
N ALA A 159 -3.23 1.22 8.47
CA ALA A 159 -2.37 0.24 7.80
C ALA A 159 -2.95 -1.18 7.80
N ARG A 160 -3.90 -1.50 8.69
CA ARG A 160 -4.42 -2.87 8.85
C ARG A 160 -5.26 -3.35 7.67
N LYS A 161 -5.79 -2.45 6.84
CA LYS A 161 -6.37 -2.84 5.54
C LYS A 161 -5.35 -3.48 4.59
N ALA A 162 -4.06 -3.31 4.84
CA ALA A 162 -2.99 -4.01 4.11
C ALA A 162 -2.35 -5.13 4.95
N SER A 163 -2.94 -5.54 6.08
CA SER A 163 -2.40 -6.61 6.93
C SER A 163 -2.06 -7.92 6.20
N PRO A 164 -2.85 -8.40 5.21
CA PRO A 164 -2.52 -9.61 4.46
C PRO A 164 -1.18 -9.54 3.72
N LEU A 165 -0.67 -8.34 3.42
CA LEU A 165 0.65 -8.16 2.82
C LEU A 165 1.80 -8.72 3.68
N LYS A 166 1.59 -8.78 5.01
CA LYS A 166 2.56 -9.33 5.97
C LYS A 166 2.73 -10.84 5.86
N LEU A 167 1.91 -11.55 5.07
CA LEU A 167 1.98 -13.00 4.94
C LEU A 167 3.30 -13.47 4.37
N SER A 168 3.83 -12.81 3.36
CA SER A 168 5.06 -13.28 2.71
C SER A 168 6.29 -13.10 3.60
N SER A 169 6.36 -12.00 4.38
CA SER A 169 7.42 -11.77 5.36
C SER A 169 7.31 -12.72 6.55
N THR A 170 6.09 -12.95 7.04
CA THR A 170 5.82 -13.93 8.10
C THR A 170 6.21 -15.33 7.66
N GLY A 171 5.82 -15.73 6.45
CA GLY A 171 6.20 -17.02 5.86
C GLY A 171 7.71 -17.17 5.75
N ALA A 172 8.41 -16.13 5.31
CA ALA A 172 9.87 -16.14 5.22
C ALA A 172 10.55 -16.33 6.61
N LEU A 173 10.03 -15.67 7.65
CA LEU A 173 10.52 -15.82 9.03
C LEU A 173 10.25 -17.22 9.59
N VAL A 174 9.05 -17.77 9.36
CA VAL A 174 8.73 -19.15 9.79
C VAL A 174 9.62 -20.16 9.08
N LEU A 175 9.83 -20.03 7.77
CA LEU A 175 10.70 -20.94 7.00
C LEU A 175 12.17 -20.91 7.41
N SER A 176 12.67 -19.75 7.82
CA SER A 176 14.05 -19.60 8.30
C SER A 176 14.23 -19.91 9.79
N GLY A 177 13.14 -20.25 10.50
CA GLY A 177 13.19 -20.52 11.94
C GLY A 177 13.39 -19.28 12.82
N GLN A 178 13.06 -18.09 12.30
CA GLN A 178 13.23 -16.79 12.97
C GLN A 178 11.87 -16.16 13.37
N SER A 179 10.93 -16.99 13.82
CA SER A 179 9.56 -16.54 14.12
C SER A 179 9.50 -15.50 15.27
N GLU A 180 10.52 -15.43 16.11
CA GLU A 180 10.67 -14.41 17.15
C GLU A 180 10.77 -12.98 16.61
N LEU A 181 11.16 -12.80 15.35
CA LEU A 181 11.26 -11.49 14.71
C LEU A 181 9.93 -11.00 14.12
N ILE A 182 8.88 -11.86 14.07
CA ILE A 182 7.60 -11.52 13.45
C ILE A 182 6.97 -10.26 14.07
N PRO A 183 6.93 -10.08 15.41
CA PRO A 183 6.36 -8.87 15.99
C PRO A 183 7.10 -7.59 15.57
N SER A 184 8.44 -7.61 15.62
CA SER A 184 9.25 -6.43 15.24
C SER A 184 9.17 -6.13 13.75
N LEU A 185 9.14 -7.17 12.89
CA LEU A 185 9.01 -6.99 11.45
C LEU A 185 7.60 -6.51 11.08
N SER A 186 6.57 -7.02 11.75
CA SER A 186 5.19 -6.58 11.53
C SER A 186 5.03 -5.11 11.91
N ASP A 187 5.58 -4.69 13.05
CA ASP A 187 5.56 -3.29 13.48
C ASP A 187 6.30 -2.38 12.48
N PHE A 188 7.45 -2.83 11.96
CA PHE A 188 8.15 -2.12 10.89
C PHE A 188 7.25 -1.96 9.65
N ILE A 189 6.68 -3.05 9.16
CA ILE A 189 5.83 -3.06 7.96
C ILE A 189 4.60 -2.19 8.16
N ASP A 190 3.93 -2.27 9.33
CA ASP A 190 2.76 -1.44 9.64
C ASP A 190 3.12 0.06 9.54
N HIS A 191 4.27 0.50 10.05
CA HIS A 191 4.70 1.90 9.91
C HIS A 191 5.02 2.32 8.46
N VAL A 192 5.56 1.41 7.65
CA VAL A 192 5.72 1.66 6.21
C VAL A 192 4.36 1.80 5.53
N LEU A 193 3.41 0.91 5.86
CA LEU A 193 2.06 0.90 5.30
C LEU A 193 1.26 2.13 5.72
N ILE A 194 1.45 2.68 6.92
CA ILE A 194 0.83 3.97 7.31
C ILE A 194 1.28 5.06 6.33
N THR A 195 2.58 5.16 6.06
CA THR A 195 3.11 6.20 5.16
C THR A 195 2.76 5.96 3.70
N LEU A 196 2.65 4.70 3.28
CA LEU A 196 2.12 4.35 1.96
C LEU A 196 0.66 4.82 1.84
N GLN A 197 -0.18 4.49 2.82
CA GLN A 197 -1.56 4.94 2.83
C GLN A 197 -1.69 6.45 2.81
N MET A 198 -0.82 7.15 3.54
CA MET A 198 -0.80 8.61 3.50
C MET A 198 -0.46 9.16 2.11
N SER A 199 0.42 8.49 1.37
CA SER A 199 0.76 8.85 -0.01
C SER A 199 -0.42 8.62 -0.94
N ASP A 200 -1.10 7.49 -0.81
CA ASP A 200 -2.29 7.16 -1.61
C ASP A 200 -3.42 8.17 -1.33
N ASP A 201 -3.72 8.43 -0.06
CA ASP A 201 -4.71 9.44 0.37
C ASP A 201 -4.40 10.84 -0.19
N TRP A 202 -3.12 11.19 -0.37
CA TRP A 202 -2.72 12.46 -0.97
C TRP A 202 -2.89 12.48 -2.50
N ILE A 203 -2.71 11.35 -3.18
CA ILE A 203 -2.90 11.27 -4.62
C ILE A 203 -4.40 11.28 -4.94
N ASP A 204 -5.19 10.55 -4.16
CA ASP A 204 -6.58 10.22 -4.48
C ASP A 204 -7.62 11.12 -3.79
N TRP A 205 -7.20 12.12 -3.00
CA TRP A 205 -8.12 12.93 -2.18
C TRP A 205 -9.30 13.55 -2.94
N GLN A 206 -9.14 13.85 -4.24
CA GLN A 206 -10.20 14.42 -5.06
C GLN A 206 -11.29 13.39 -5.37
N ASP A 207 -10.86 12.18 -5.74
CA ASP A 207 -11.73 11.08 -6.09
C ASP A 207 -12.38 10.53 -4.82
N ASP A 208 -11.62 10.34 -3.74
CA ASP A 208 -12.14 9.96 -2.43
C ASP A 208 -13.18 10.94 -1.90
N TRP A 209 -12.95 12.25 -2.08
CA TRP A 209 -13.93 13.26 -1.69
C TRP A 209 -15.20 13.17 -2.54
N ALA A 210 -15.05 13.00 -3.86
CA ALA A 210 -16.19 12.87 -4.77
C ALA A 210 -17.01 11.61 -4.45
N ASP A 211 -16.32 10.54 -4.04
CA ASP A 211 -16.92 9.28 -3.68
C ASP A 211 -17.40 9.19 -2.23
N GLY A 212 -16.97 10.11 -1.36
CA GLY A 212 -17.26 10.01 0.07
C GLY A 212 -16.57 8.81 0.73
N SER A 213 -15.49 8.33 0.12
CA SER A 213 -14.61 7.29 0.65
C SER A 213 -13.82 7.83 1.83
N TYR A 214 -13.39 6.93 2.72
CA TYR A 214 -12.57 7.32 3.85
C TYR A 214 -11.15 7.68 3.39
N ASN A 215 -10.66 8.85 3.82
CA ASN A 215 -9.33 9.36 3.45
C ASN A 215 -8.73 10.11 4.65
N GLY A 216 -7.50 9.76 5.03
CA GLY A 216 -6.83 10.30 6.21
C GLY A 216 -6.54 11.79 6.13
N LEU A 217 -6.20 12.31 4.95
CA LEU A 217 -6.02 13.75 4.74
C LEU A 217 -7.35 14.50 4.91
N LEU A 218 -8.45 14.00 4.34
CA LEU A 218 -9.77 14.60 4.50
C LEU A 218 -10.24 14.56 5.96
N SER A 219 -10.00 13.44 6.66
CA SER A 219 -10.21 13.32 8.11
C SER A 219 -9.46 14.41 8.88
N MET A 220 -8.17 14.62 8.59
CA MET A 220 -7.36 15.65 9.23
C MET A 220 -7.90 17.07 8.97
N ILE A 221 -8.34 17.35 7.74
CA ILE A 221 -8.99 18.62 7.40
C ILE A 221 -10.29 18.81 8.19
N GLN A 222 -11.09 17.76 8.35
CA GLN A 222 -12.33 17.82 9.13
C GLN A 222 -12.03 18.14 10.60
N ALA A 223 -11.08 17.43 11.21
CA ALA A 223 -10.71 17.60 12.62
C ALA A 223 -10.22 19.03 12.92
N GLU A 224 -9.37 19.62 12.08
CA GLU A 224 -8.84 20.97 12.29
C GLU A 224 -9.88 22.10 12.12
N ASN A 225 -10.97 21.81 11.40
CA ASN A 225 -12.03 22.79 11.21
C ASN A 225 -13.01 22.84 12.38
N GLY A 226 -13.04 21.81 13.25
CA GLY A 226 -13.97 21.73 14.38
C GLY A 226 -15.44 21.84 13.98
N ARG A 227 -15.76 21.55 12.72
CA ARG A 227 -17.10 21.70 12.15
C ARG A 227 -17.85 20.38 12.22
N GLU A 228 -19.12 20.46 12.58
CA GLU A 228 -20.09 19.39 12.29
C GLU A 228 -20.63 19.64 10.88
N GLY A 229 -20.47 18.68 9.97
CA GLY A 229 -20.97 18.73 8.59
C GLY A 229 -19.94 18.36 7.52
N ALA A 230 -20.42 18.10 6.31
CA ALA A 230 -19.61 17.64 5.18
C ALA A 230 -18.59 18.70 4.69
N LEU A 231 -17.38 18.26 4.33
CA LEU A 231 -16.37 19.12 3.70
C LEU A 231 -16.82 19.53 2.31
N SER A 232 -16.78 20.83 2.02
CA SER A 232 -16.89 21.32 0.64
C SER A 232 -15.50 21.37 -0.02
N LEU A 233 -15.47 21.25 -1.34
CA LEU A 233 -14.25 21.31 -2.13
C LEU A 233 -13.43 22.59 -1.87
N ASP A 234 -14.10 23.73 -1.72
CA ASP A 234 -13.43 25.00 -1.44
C ASP A 234 -12.74 25.00 -0.07
N HIS A 235 -13.33 24.36 0.94
CA HIS A 235 -12.71 24.24 2.25
C HIS A 235 -11.49 23.31 2.21
N ILE A 236 -11.57 22.20 1.47
CA ILE A 236 -10.44 21.27 1.29
C ILE A 236 -9.29 21.98 0.59
N LYS A 237 -9.55 22.64 -0.54
CA LYS A 237 -8.55 23.43 -1.27
C LYS A 237 -7.97 24.54 -0.41
N ASN A 238 -8.78 25.22 0.40
CA ASN A 238 -8.27 26.23 1.34
C ASN A 238 -7.35 25.61 2.40
N ALA A 239 -7.69 24.46 2.96
CA ALA A 239 -6.86 23.77 3.94
C ALA A 239 -5.50 23.36 3.35
N ILE A 240 -5.51 22.77 2.14
CA ILE A 240 -4.32 22.31 1.41
C ILE A 240 -3.45 23.49 0.97
N TYR A 241 -3.99 24.41 0.18
CA TYR A 241 -3.19 25.42 -0.54
C TYR A 241 -3.01 26.74 0.22
N VAL A 242 -3.79 27.01 1.27
CA VAL A 242 -3.72 28.28 2.02
C VAL A 242 -3.28 28.07 3.47
N ARG A 243 -3.92 27.14 4.19
CA ARG A 243 -3.67 26.90 5.62
C ARG A 243 -2.51 25.92 5.90
N GLY A 244 -1.87 25.41 4.85
CA GLY A 244 -0.66 24.60 4.93
C GLY A 244 -0.86 23.28 5.67
N ILE A 245 -2.02 22.62 5.52
CA ILE A 245 -2.28 21.36 6.22
C ILE A 245 -1.31 20.25 5.80
N MET A 246 -0.85 20.27 4.55
CA MET A 246 0.13 19.32 4.04
C MET A 246 1.44 19.30 4.85
N LYS A 247 1.83 20.42 5.45
CA LYS A 247 3.00 20.46 6.34
C LYS A 247 2.78 19.58 7.58
N ARG A 248 1.63 19.70 8.23
CA ARG A 248 1.28 18.91 9.41
C ARG A 248 1.05 17.44 9.05
N TYR A 249 0.47 17.19 7.88
CA TYR A 249 0.35 15.84 7.33
C TYR A 249 1.73 15.18 7.16
N THR A 250 2.72 15.89 6.62
CA THR A 250 4.11 15.38 6.48
C THR A 250 4.86 15.21 7.81
N GLU A 251 4.47 15.92 8.87
CA GLU A 251 5.04 15.75 10.21
C GLU A 251 4.73 14.34 10.76
N ILE A 252 3.55 13.79 10.45
CA ILE A 252 3.19 12.40 10.79
C ILE A 252 4.11 11.41 10.06
N ALA A 253 4.30 11.58 8.75
CA ALA A 253 5.20 10.72 7.97
C ALA A 253 6.65 10.79 8.47
N SER A 254 7.11 11.99 8.87
CA SER A 254 8.45 12.20 9.43
C SER A 254 8.60 11.57 10.83
N ALA A 255 7.54 11.57 11.64
CA ALA A 255 7.51 10.88 12.93
C ALA A 255 7.62 9.36 12.74
N ASN A 256 6.89 8.79 11.76
CA ASN A 256 7.00 7.37 11.39
C ASN A 256 8.42 7.02 10.94
N HIS A 257 9.03 7.87 10.10
CA HIS A 257 10.42 7.67 9.68
C HIS A 257 11.39 7.62 10.85
N THR A 258 11.25 8.56 11.78
CA THR A 258 12.06 8.62 13.00
C THR A 258 11.85 7.39 13.88
N TYR A 259 10.64 6.84 13.92
CA TYR A 259 10.34 5.60 14.63
C TYR A 259 11.02 4.40 13.96
N ILE A 260 10.87 4.24 12.65
CA ILE A 260 11.50 3.18 11.86
C ILE A 260 13.03 3.19 12.03
N GLN A 261 13.67 4.36 12.02
CA GLN A 261 15.12 4.48 12.23
C GLN A 261 15.59 3.98 13.61
N LYS A 262 14.71 3.95 14.61
CA LYS A 262 15.01 3.41 15.95
C LYS A 262 14.84 1.90 16.03
N LEU A 263 14.14 1.29 15.09
CA LEU A 263 14.00 -0.17 15.02
C LEU A 263 15.35 -0.77 14.63
N THR A 264 15.75 -1.84 15.33
CA THR A 264 17.07 -2.46 15.17
C THR A 264 17.13 -3.50 14.03
N LEU A 265 16.17 -3.46 13.10
CA LEU A 265 16.09 -4.42 11.99
C LEU A 265 16.89 -3.93 10.78
N ASN A 266 17.82 -4.76 10.30
CA ASN A 266 18.61 -4.46 9.11
C ASN A 266 17.84 -4.83 7.83
N ILE A 267 16.98 -3.92 7.35
CA ILE A 267 16.16 -4.12 6.14
C ILE A 267 16.30 -2.90 5.23
N PRO A 268 17.48 -2.70 4.59
CA PRO A 268 17.83 -1.44 3.94
C PRO A 268 16.91 -1.09 2.77
N TYR A 269 16.42 -2.08 2.03
CA TYR A 269 15.54 -1.84 0.89
C TYR A 269 14.15 -1.37 1.30
N LEU A 270 13.55 -1.99 2.33
CA LEU A 270 12.25 -1.55 2.85
C LEU A 270 12.35 -0.18 3.53
N ALA A 271 13.45 0.08 4.25
CA ALA A 271 13.74 1.40 4.81
C ALA A 271 13.87 2.49 3.72
N SER A 272 14.60 2.19 2.63
CA SER A 272 14.76 3.12 1.51
C SER A 272 13.48 3.34 0.70
N PHE A 273 12.65 2.31 0.57
CA PHE A 273 11.30 2.44 0.01
C PHE A 273 10.44 3.38 0.86
N HIS A 274 10.43 3.19 2.18
CA HIS A 274 9.72 4.08 3.10
C HIS A 274 10.24 5.53 3.03
N GLU A 275 11.56 5.73 3.04
CA GLU A 275 12.17 7.05 2.91
C GLU A 275 11.72 7.77 1.63
N THR A 276 11.62 7.05 0.50
CA THR A 276 11.09 7.61 -0.76
C THR A 276 9.68 8.17 -0.61
N LEU A 277 8.79 7.46 0.09
CA LEU A 277 7.41 7.92 0.32
C LEU A 277 7.38 9.21 1.15
N VAL A 278 8.20 9.26 2.21
CA VAL A 278 8.33 10.44 3.07
C VAL A 278 8.87 11.63 2.28
N GLU A 279 9.93 11.43 1.50
CA GLU A 279 10.54 12.47 0.67
C GLU A 279 9.56 13.02 -0.37
N HIS A 280 8.75 12.17 -1.01
CA HIS A 280 7.73 12.60 -1.95
C HIS A 280 6.65 13.46 -1.28
N LEU A 281 6.10 13.01 -0.14
CA LEU A 281 5.12 13.80 0.61
C LEU A 281 5.67 15.17 1.04
N ILE A 282 6.90 15.20 1.56
CA ILE A 282 7.58 16.45 1.95
C ILE A 282 7.81 17.36 0.75
N LYS A 283 8.26 16.80 -0.38
CA LYS A 283 8.49 17.54 -1.61
C LYS A 283 7.21 18.21 -2.09
N ASP A 284 6.09 17.49 -2.11
CA ASP A 284 4.81 18.03 -2.54
C ASP A 284 4.29 19.11 -1.60
N ALA A 285 4.40 18.91 -0.28
CA ALA A 285 4.06 19.94 0.70
C ALA A 285 4.90 21.21 0.53
N ASN A 286 6.20 21.07 0.27
CA ASN A 286 7.10 22.21 0.01
C ASN A 286 6.78 22.92 -1.31
N LEU A 287 6.39 22.18 -2.35
CA LEU A 287 5.96 22.78 -3.62
C LEU A 287 4.68 23.60 -3.45
N ILE A 288 3.71 23.09 -2.69
CA ILE A 288 2.48 23.83 -2.36
C ILE A 288 2.78 25.12 -1.62
N GLU A 289 3.63 25.08 -0.59
CA GLU A 289 3.99 26.28 0.18
C GLU A 289 4.78 27.28 -0.67
N LYS A 290 5.68 26.80 -1.55
CA LYS A 290 6.42 27.66 -2.47
C LYS A 290 5.48 28.37 -3.46
N ASP A 291 4.52 27.64 -4.04
CA ASP A 291 3.56 28.21 -4.98
C ASP A 291 2.64 29.23 -4.30
N LYS A 292 2.22 28.98 -3.05
CA LYS A 292 1.51 29.95 -2.21
C LYS A 292 2.32 31.23 -1.99
N LEU A 293 3.58 31.13 -1.56
CA LEU A 293 4.46 32.29 -1.37
C LEU A 293 4.71 33.08 -2.67
N LEU A 294 4.71 32.40 -3.82
CA LEU A 294 4.80 33.07 -5.13
C LEU A 294 3.51 33.82 -5.48
N GLN A 295 2.34 33.26 -5.16
CA GLN A 295 1.05 33.92 -5.37
C GLN A 295 0.88 35.16 -4.47
N GLU A 296 1.40 35.13 -3.25
CA GLU A 296 1.43 36.29 -2.34
C GLU A 296 2.24 37.48 -2.91
N LYS A 297 3.20 37.22 -3.81
CA LYS A 297 3.94 38.27 -4.54
C LYS A 297 3.16 38.89 -5.71
N GLY A 298 1.94 38.41 -5.99
CA GLY A 298 1.03 38.93 -6.99
C GLY A 298 0.96 38.10 -8.29
N GLY A 299 -0.22 38.09 -8.93
CA GLY A 299 -0.51 37.23 -10.10
C GLY A 299 0.39 37.46 -11.31
N LEU A 300 0.87 38.69 -11.52
CA LEU A 300 1.85 38.99 -12.57
C LEU A 300 3.21 38.33 -12.28
N HIS A 301 3.70 38.41 -11.03
CA HIS A 301 4.97 37.80 -10.64
C HIS A 301 4.91 36.27 -10.75
N TYR A 302 3.79 35.68 -10.33
CA TYR A 302 3.51 34.25 -10.50
C TYR A 302 3.54 33.84 -11.97
N TRP A 303 2.79 34.55 -12.84
CA TRP A 303 2.73 34.24 -14.27
C TRP A 303 4.12 34.34 -14.94
N LEU A 304 4.90 35.38 -14.64
CA LEU A 304 6.26 35.56 -15.17
C LEU A 304 7.19 34.41 -14.71
N SER A 305 7.09 33.99 -13.45
CA SER A 305 7.93 32.91 -12.91
C SER A 305 7.65 31.52 -13.49
N LYS A 306 6.45 31.30 -14.08
CA LYS A 306 6.03 30.02 -14.68
C LYS A 306 6.14 30.02 -16.21
N ASN A 307 6.18 31.19 -16.87
CA ASN A 307 6.08 31.31 -18.33
C ASN A 307 7.26 32.02 -19.02
N MET A 308 8.23 32.55 -18.28
CA MET A 308 9.47 33.07 -18.87
C MET A 308 10.65 32.17 -18.50
N ILE A 309 11.10 31.38 -19.48
CA ILE A 309 12.47 30.83 -19.58
C ILE A 309 13.28 31.82 -20.41
#